data_AF-A0A9N9EUG7-F1
#
_entry.id   AF-A0A9N9EUG7-F1
#
_cell.length_a   1.000
_cell.length_b   1.000
_cell.length_c   1.000
_cell.angle_alpha   90.00
_cell.angle_beta   90.00
_cell.angle_gamma   90.00
#
_symmetry.space_group_name_H-M   'P 1'
#
loop_
_entity.id
_entity.type
_entity.pdbx_description
1 polymer ?
#
loop_
_entity_poly.entity_id
_entity_poly.type
_entity_poly.pdbx_seq_one_letter_code
_entity_poly.pdbx_strand_id
1 'polypeptide(L)'
;WISEYPMVDFEKLSVRIENLKETLDPIARNEVTCYYRDKAMSCINEVGIRNYSNPMPGYYGPKGQSIIGETLQKIYVNTEIMTNESCAPQNPIAYLFEVMISETAVRLIMDDLGYEYDKARETMNKNL
;
A
#
# COMPACT_ATOMS: atom_id res chain seq x y z
N TRP A 1 -19.10 11.73 -6.79
CA TRP A 1 -17.99 12.05 -7.70
C TRP A 1 -17.54 13.46 -7.43
N ILE A 2 -16.52 13.64 -6.57
CA ILE A 2 -15.97 14.96 -6.25
C ILE A 2 -14.93 15.30 -7.34
N SER A 3 -15.13 16.46 -7.95
CA SER A 3 -14.47 16.99 -9.16
C SER A 3 -13.00 17.46 -8.96
N GLU A 4 -12.34 17.09 -7.87
CA GLU A 4 -11.07 17.72 -7.46
C GLU A 4 -9.81 16.93 -7.85
N TYR A 5 -9.94 15.68 -8.29
CA TYR A 5 -8.79 14.81 -8.58
C TYR A 5 -8.73 14.42 -10.07
N PRO A 6 -7.50 14.25 -10.62
CA PRO A 6 -7.32 13.81 -12.00
C PRO A 6 -7.97 12.44 -12.21
N MET A 7 -8.47 12.19 -13.43
CA MET A 7 -8.98 10.86 -13.77
C MET A 7 -7.84 9.84 -13.74
N VAL A 8 -8.05 8.74 -13.02
CA VAL A 8 -7.09 7.64 -12.93
C VAL A 8 -7.16 6.79 -14.20
N ASP A 9 -6.02 6.69 -14.90
CA ASP A 9 -5.82 5.74 -16.00
C ASP A 9 -5.48 4.35 -15.42
N PHE A 10 -6.52 3.54 -15.21
CA PHE A 10 -6.38 2.20 -14.64
C PHE A 10 -5.62 1.22 -15.55
N GLU A 11 -5.54 1.47 -16.86
CA GLU A 11 -4.83 0.58 -17.80
C GLU A 11 -3.31 0.64 -17.59
N LYS A 12 -2.81 1.79 -17.12
CA LYS A 12 -1.38 2.02 -16.85
C LYS A 12 -0.99 1.79 -15.39
N LEU A 13 -1.96 1.51 -14.51
CA LEU A 13 -1.72 1.49 -13.07
C LEU A 13 -0.71 0.41 -12.65
N SER A 14 -0.73 -0.78 -13.28
CA SER A 14 0.26 -1.83 -13.01
C SER A 14 1.69 -1.39 -13.36
N VAL A 15 1.87 -0.78 -14.54
CA VAL A 15 3.18 -0.26 -15.00
C VAL A 15 3.69 0.82 -14.05
N ARG A 16 2.81 1.70 -13.57
CA ARG A 16 3.18 2.71 -12.58
C ARG A 16 3.68 2.09 -11.27
N ILE A 17 3.02 1.03 -10.80
CA ILE A 17 3.45 0.31 -9.59
C ILE A 17 4.83 -0.35 -9.81
N GLU A 18 5.08 -0.92 -11.00
CA GLU A 18 6.38 -1.47 -11.35
C GLU A 18 7.50 -0.41 -11.34
N ASN A 19 7.19 0.82 -11.75
CA ASN A 19 8.14 1.94 -11.69
C ASN A 19 8.45 2.40 -10.26
N LEU A 20 7.61 2.04 -9.28
CA LEU A 20 7.84 2.38 -7.87
C LEU A 20 8.73 1.37 -7.13
N LYS A 21 9.18 0.29 -7.79
CA LYS A 21 9.92 -0.81 -7.16
C LYS A 21 11.11 -0.33 -6.34
N GLU A 22 11.91 0.61 -6.84
CA GLU A 22 13.06 1.14 -6.08
C GLU A 22 12.68 1.65 -4.67
N THR A 23 11.50 2.24 -4.54
CA THR A 23 11.00 2.78 -3.27
C THR A 23 10.16 1.79 -2.44
N LEU A 24 9.68 0.71 -3.05
CA LEU A 24 8.80 -0.30 -2.44
C LEU A 24 9.56 -1.56 -2.03
N ASP A 25 10.60 -1.92 -2.75
CA ASP A 25 11.45 -3.09 -2.52
C ASP A 25 12.01 -3.14 -1.08
N PRO A 26 12.60 -2.05 -0.53
CA PRO A 26 13.09 -2.05 0.84
C PRO A 26 11.96 -2.22 1.88
N ILE A 27 10.74 -1.78 1.58
CA ILE A 27 9.58 -1.97 2.47
C ILE A 27 9.10 -3.42 2.40
N ALA A 28 9.03 -4.00 1.20
CA ALA A 28 8.63 -5.39 0.99
C ALA A 28 9.58 -6.36 1.71
N ARG A 29 10.88 -6.07 1.69
CA ARG A 29 11.90 -6.86 2.40
C ARG A 29 12.03 -6.52 3.89
N ASN A 30 11.29 -5.52 4.36
CA ASN A 30 11.38 -5.01 5.72
C ASN A 30 12.82 -4.54 6.09
N GLU A 31 13.48 -3.86 5.16
CA GLU A 31 14.82 -3.27 5.32
C GLU A 31 14.74 -1.82 5.82
N VAL A 32 13.56 -1.18 5.70
CA VAL A 32 13.31 0.18 6.16
C VAL A 32 11.99 0.26 6.93
N THR A 33 11.91 1.20 7.88
CA THR A 33 10.68 1.54 8.58
C THR A 33 9.72 2.30 7.66
N CYS A 34 8.42 2.07 7.79
CA CYS A 34 7.39 2.82 7.09
C CYS A 34 6.14 2.97 7.95
N TYR A 35 5.36 4.02 7.66
CA TYR A 35 4.24 4.42 8.50
C TYR A 35 3.19 3.33 8.66
N TYR A 36 2.79 2.67 7.56
CA TYR A 36 1.72 1.65 7.65
C TYR A 36 2.18 0.38 8.34
N ARG A 37 3.47 0.04 8.29
CA ARG A 37 4.03 -1.07 9.09
C ARG A 37 4.04 -0.73 10.57
N ASP A 38 4.53 0.45 10.94
CA ASP A 38 4.56 0.88 12.34
C ASP A 38 3.15 0.95 12.93
N LYS A 39 2.19 1.47 12.15
CA LYS A 39 0.78 1.48 12.52
C LYS A 39 0.21 0.07 12.69
N ALA A 40 0.48 -0.84 11.75
CA ALA A 40 0.04 -2.23 11.85
C ALA A 40 0.61 -2.90 13.10
N MET A 41 1.91 -2.73 13.37
CA MET A 41 2.56 -3.29 14.55
C MET A 41 1.99 -2.72 15.86
N SER A 42 1.73 -1.41 15.93
CA SER A 42 1.09 -0.80 17.11
C SER A 42 -0.28 -1.42 17.37
N CYS A 43 -1.13 -1.52 16.34
CA CYS A 43 -2.45 -2.11 16.47
C CYS A 43 -2.38 -3.61 16.83
N ILE A 44 -1.48 -4.37 16.21
CA ILE A 44 -1.27 -5.79 16.52
C ILE A 44 -0.89 -5.96 18.00
N ASN A 45 -0.03 -5.10 18.53
CA ASN A 45 0.37 -5.14 19.94
C ASN A 45 -0.78 -4.76 20.90
N GLU A 46 -1.65 -3.85 20.50
CA GLU A 46 -2.78 -3.37 21.32
C GLU A 46 -3.98 -4.33 21.31
N VAL A 47 -4.41 -4.78 20.14
CA VAL A 47 -5.68 -5.50 19.94
C VAL A 47 -5.52 -6.92 19.39
N GLY A 48 -4.29 -7.34 19.09
CA GLY A 48 -3.98 -8.63 18.48
C GLY A 48 -4.22 -8.65 16.97
N ILE A 49 -3.50 -9.55 16.28
CA ILE A 49 -3.48 -9.67 14.81
C ILE A 49 -4.88 -9.78 14.19
N ARG A 50 -5.81 -10.50 14.84
CA ARG A 50 -7.15 -10.78 14.28
C ARG A 50 -8.08 -9.57 14.17
N ASN A 51 -7.75 -8.46 14.83
CA ASN A 51 -8.61 -7.29 14.93
C ASN A 51 -8.07 -6.08 14.14
N TYR A 52 -6.97 -6.23 13.40
CA TYR A 52 -6.42 -5.15 12.60
C TYR A 52 -7.00 -5.16 11.18
N SER A 53 -7.45 -4.00 10.71
CA SER A 53 -7.77 -3.75 9.31
C SER A 53 -7.31 -2.34 8.93
N ASN A 54 -6.47 -2.22 7.90
CA ASN A 54 -5.99 -0.91 7.44
C ASN A 54 -7.06 -0.22 6.57
N PRO A 55 -7.12 1.13 6.50
CA PRO A 55 -8.06 1.83 5.65
C PRO A 55 -7.86 1.47 4.18
N MET A 56 -8.97 1.22 3.47
CA MET A 56 -8.96 1.07 2.02
C MET A 56 -8.49 2.38 1.37
N PRO A 57 -7.68 2.33 0.30
CA PRO A 57 -7.26 3.53 -0.42
C PRO A 57 -8.47 4.18 -1.11
N GLY A 58 -9.05 5.21 -0.47
CA GLY A 58 -10.26 5.89 -0.94
C GLY A 58 -10.07 6.52 -2.33
N TYR A 59 -8.88 7.07 -2.60
CA TYR A 59 -8.55 7.77 -3.85
C TYR A 59 -8.67 6.89 -5.10
N TYR A 60 -8.21 5.63 -5.03
CA TYR A 60 -8.23 4.70 -6.17
C TYR A 60 -9.50 3.83 -6.22
N GLY A 61 -10.31 3.89 -5.17
CA GLY A 61 -11.52 3.09 -5.00
C GLY A 61 -11.27 1.57 -5.06
N PRO A 62 -12.35 0.77 -5.06
CA PRO A 62 -12.25 -0.69 -5.06
C PRO A 62 -11.51 -1.26 -6.29
N LYS A 63 -11.70 -0.65 -7.47
CA LYS A 63 -11.06 -1.10 -8.71
C LYS A 63 -9.54 -0.92 -8.64
N GLY A 64 -9.06 0.26 -8.24
CA GLY A 64 -7.62 0.48 -8.16
C GLY A 64 -6.97 -0.30 -7.03
N GLN A 65 -7.67 -0.52 -5.91
CA GLN A 65 -7.19 -1.43 -4.86
C GLN A 65 -6.98 -2.86 -5.40
N SER A 66 -7.92 -3.39 -6.20
CA SER A 66 -7.77 -4.73 -6.81
C SER A 66 -6.52 -4.79 -7.69
N ILE A 67 -6.35 -3.80 -8.57
CA ILE A 67 -5.20 -3.73 -9.48
C ILE A 67 -3.89 -3.61 -8.70
N ILE A 68 -3.85 -2.75 -7.67
CA ILE A 68 -2.67 -2.60 -6.81
C ILE A 68 -2.35 -3.92 -6.12
N GLY A 69 -3.33 -4.54 -5.45
CA GLY A 69 -3.15 -5.81 -4.75
C GLY A 69 -2.67 -6.93 -5.66
N GLU A 70 -3.32 -7.14 -6.81
CA GLU A 70 -2.95 -8.18 -7.78
C GLU A 70 -1.54 -7.96 -8.35
N THR A 71 -1.18 -6.71 -8.63
CA THR A 71 0.15 -6.37 -9.17
C THR A 71 1.22 -6.65 -8.12
N LEU A 72 1.04 -6.16 -6.89
CA LEU A 72 1.99 -6.38 -5.80
C LEU A 72 2.10 -7.86 -5.41
N GLN A 73 0.99 -8.61 -5.43
CA GLN A 73 1.02 -10.05 -5.19
C GLN A 73 1.91 -10.77 -6.20
N LYS A 74 1.78 -10.44 -7.50
CA LYS A 74 2.64 -10.99 -8.56
C LYS A 74 4.11 -10.62 -8.36
N ILE A 75 4.40 -9.38 -7.97
CA ILE A 75 5.77 -8.87 -7.86
C ILE A 75 6.48 -9.36 -6.60
N TYR A 76 5.78 -9.47 -5.47
CA TYR A 76 6.42 -9.66 -4.16
C TYR A 76 6.04 -10.95 -3.42
N VAL A 77 4.81 -11.45 -3.60
CA VAL A 77 4.38 -12.68 -2.93
C VAL A 77 4.75 -13.89 -3.77
N ASN A 78 4.36 -13.90 -5.04
CA ASN A 78 4.56 -15.04 -5.94
C ASN A 78 6.05 -15.27 -6.28
N THR A 79 6.88 -14.24 -6.11
CA THR A 79 8.35 -14.28 -6.31
C THR A 79 9.11 -14.52 -5.01
N GLU A 80 8.41 -14.68 -3.87
CA GLU A 80 8.99 -14.92 -2.55
C GLU A 80 9.92 -13.79 -2.04
N ILE A 81 9.79 -12.57 -2.56
CA ILE A 81 10.50 -11.39 -1.99
C ILE A 81 9.97 -11.10 -0.58
N MET A 82 8.66 -11.21 -0.37
CA MET A 82 8.03 -11.16 0.95
C MET A 82 7.96 -12.58 1.52
N THR A 83 8.73 -12.84 2.58
CA THR A 83 8.77 -14.14 3.25
C THR A 83 8.01 -14.08 4.57
N ASN A 84 7.65 -15.24 5.12
CA ASN A 84 7.05 -15.28 6.47
C ASN A 84 7.97 -14.68 7.55
N GLU A 85 9.29 -14.77 7.35
CA GLU A 85 10.28 -14.21 8.27
C GLU A 85 10.33 -12.67 8.19
N SER A 86 10.39 -12.10 6.98
CA SER A 86 10.44 -10.64 6.81
C SER A 86 9.12 -9.95 7.16
N CYS A 87 7.99 -10.63 6.94
CA CYS A 87 6.65 -10.11 7.22
C CYS A 87 6.17 -10.36 8.65
N ALA A 88 6.89 -11.14 9.46
CA ALA A 88 6.47 -11.47 10.82
C ALA A 88 6.17 -10.19 11.64
N PRO A 89 5.10 -10.20 12.46
CA PRO A 89 4.25 -11.33 12.85
C PRO A 89 3.11 -11.65 11.86
N GLN A 90 2.96 -10.86 10.80
CA GLN A 90 2.02 -11.11 9.72
C GLN A 90 2.56 -12.21 8.78
N ASN A 91 1.69 -12.80 7.96
CA ASN A 91 2.13 -13.56 6.79
C ASN A 91 2.23 -12.62 5.56
N PRO A 92 2.89 -13.01 4.45
CA PRO A 92 3.06 -12.15 3.28
C PRO A 92 1.77 -11.59 2.69
N ILE A 93 0.67 -12.34 2.72
CA ILE A 93 -0.63 -11.87 2.23
C ILE A 93 -1.21 -10.82 3.18
N ALA A 94 -1.18 -11.05 4.48
CA ALA A 94 -1.62 -10.06 5.47
C ALA A 94 -0.79 -8.78 5.33
N TYR A 95 0.54 -8.89 5.30
CA TYR A 95 1.44 -7.74 5.11
C TYR A 95 1.17 -6.98 3.80
N LEU A 96 0.84 -7.69 2.71
CA LEU A 96 0.43 -7.08 1.46
C LEU A 96 -0.79 -6.17 1.64
N PHE A 97 -1.87 -6.69 2.24
CA PHE A 97 -3.13 -5.94 2.42
C PHE A 97 -3.02 -4.85 3.49
N GLU A 98 -2.26 -5.11 4.54
CA GLU A 98 -2.18 -4.27 5.73
C GLU A 98 -1.15 -3.16 5.63
N VAL A 99 -0.15 -3.31 4.74
CA VAL A 99 0.96 -2.35 4.58
C VAL A 99 1.17 -1.97 3.12
N MET A 100 1.51 -2.94 2.26
CA MET A 100 2.05 -2.65 0.93
C MET A 100 1.06 -1.93 0.01
N ILE A 101 -0.22 -2.28 0.06
CA ILE A 101 -1.26 -1.60 -0.73
C ILE A 101 -1.31 -0.11 -0.37
N SER A 102 -1.27 0.23 0.91
CA SER A 102 -1.35 1.61 1.37
C SER A 102 -0.07 2.40 1.08
N GLU A 103 1.11 1.81 1.29
CA GLU A 103 2.38 2.44 0.92
C GLU A 103 2.49 2.71 -0.58
N THR A 104 1.94 1.81 -1.40
CA THR A 104 1.88 1.97 -2.86
C THR A 104 0.88 3.05 -3.26
N ALA A 105 -0.32 3.04 -2.68
CA ALA A 105 -1.34 4.04 -2.95
C ALA A 105 -0.87 5.46 -2.60
N VAL A 106 -0.15 5.64 -1.48
CA VAL A 106 0.43 6.95 -1.12
C VAL A 106 1.40 7.43 -2.19
N ARG A 107 2.35 6.59 -2.63
CA ARG A 107 3.32 6.96 -3.68
C ARG A 107 2.64 7.31 -5.01
N LEU A 108 1.63 6.55 -5.41
CA LEU A 108 0.87 6.85 -6.61
C LEU A 108 0.11 8.19 -6.50
N ILE A 109 -0.40 8.54 -5.31
CA ILE A 109 -1.03 9.86 -5.05
C ILE A 109 0.02 10.97 -5.07
N MET A 110 1.23 10.73 -4.54
CA MET A 110 2.34 11.67 -4.62
C MET A 110 2.64 11.99 -6.09
N ASP A 111 2.71 10.98 -6.95
CA ASP A 111 2.91 11.14 -8.39
C ASP A 111 1.74 11.86 -9.08
N ASP A 112 0.49 11.50 -8.75
CA ASP A 112 -0.71 12.07 -9.37
C ASP A 112 -0.91 13.55 -9.03
N LEU A 113 -0.58 13.95 -7.79
CA LEU A 113 -0.92 15.27 -7.25
C LEU A 113 0.30 16.16 -6.97
N GLY A 114 1.52 15.66 -7.15
CA GLY A 114 2.76 16.35 -6.76
C GLY A 114 2.83 16.62 -5.27
N TYR A 115 2.30 15.71 -4.45
CA TYR A 115 2.22 15.86 -3.00
C TYR A 115 3.42 15.21 -2.31
N GLU A 116 3.83 15.81 -1.20
CA GLU A 116 4.70 15.16 -0.22
C GLU A 116 3.96 14.01 0.49
N TYR A 117 4.74 13.05 1.02
CA TYR A 117 4.24 11.80 1.60
C TYR A 117 3.09 12.00 2.60
N ASP A 118 3.24 12.91 3.59
CA ASP A 118 2.22 13.13 4.62
C ASP A 118 0.89 13.64 4.04
N LYS A 119 0.95 14.55 3.06
CA LYS A 119 -0.24 15.10 2.40
C LYS A 119 -0.91 14.06 1.49
N ALA A 120 -0.13 13.25 0.79
CA ALA A 120 -0.64 12.13 0.02
C ALA A 120 -1.29 11.07 0.92
N ARG A 121 -0.70 10.77 2.08
CA ARG A 121 -1.26 9.89 3.11
C ARG A 121 -2.59 10.42 3.66
N GLU A 122 -2.67 11.71 4.00
CA GLU A 122 -3.92 12.33 4.41
C GLU A 122 -4.99 12.22 3.32
N THR A 123 -4.61 12.42 2.05
CA THR A 123 -5.50 12.31 0.90
C THR A 123 -6.03 10.88 0.74
N MET A 124 -5.16 9.87 0.90
CA MET A 124 -5.53 8.45 0.86
C MET A 124 -6.57 8.09 1.94
N ASN A 125 -6.45 8.67 3.13
CA ASN A 125 -7.30 8.38 4.29
C ASN A 125 -8.59 9.22 4.35
N LYS A 126 -8.75 10.21 3.47
CA LYS A 126 -10.04 10.90 3.31
C LYS A 126 -11.00 9.95 2.61
N ASN A 127 -12.14 9.66 3.25
CA ASN A 127 -13.26 9.01 2.58
C ASN A 127 -13.78 9.95 1.49
N LEU A 128 -13.49 9.64 0.23
CA LEU A 128 -13.97 10.34 -0.97
C LEU A 128 -15.23 9.68 -1.53
#